data_AF-A0A2U8WKD8-F1
#
_entry.id   AF-A0A2U8WKD8-F1
#
_cell.length_a   1.000
_cell.length_b   1.000
_cell.length_c   1.000
_cell.angle_alpha   90.00
_cell.angle_beta   90.00
_cell.angle_gamma   90.00
#
_symmetry.space_group_name_H-M   'P 1'
#
loop_
_entity.id
_entity.type
_entity.pdbx_description
1 polymer ?
#
loop_
_entity_poly.entity_id
_entity_poly.type
_entity_poly.pdbx_seq_one_letter_code
_entity_poly.pdbx_strand_id
1 'polypeptide(L)'
;MTKPPFAHPENGSHAVKPWAVRKGYADEHFLSDYRFQFPREDPDLAEVFVCTDRMSFDPGETVQFYGSTTAETWSIQIYRDGFSPEMVHEAFELPGTFTTTSETAYRDGCDWPVVHAWRIPDAARSGLYRVVSTCRRRDGERFVQHHFVVVRPTEATRSGRILLMLATGTWTAYNDWGGANHYFGTWGPNRNEGSPILSLKRPWTRGMLWLPKGAARITVSPLPDMNDVTRYPSKEWGYSGGWGQYYAAAGWAQFDRHFAVWAESVGYAFDVVTQTDLHYRPEILDDYACLVTCGHDEYWSWEMRKTVEDFVERGGGFARFGGNFLWQIRLEDEGGRQVCWKFKAPTQDPVRDDPARRHLLTASWESGGVAWPGASTVGVNGCHGMYGSWGGFAPRGSRGFTVYRPEHWAFAGTDLRYADVFGAEAGIFGYEVDGLDYTFRQGLPYPVPAPGVPEGIEILAMSPAVLFEYEHEGEGTRYYVRDGDLNGLAELAAEEYPVARRQFQYGSGMLVGMPRGKGEVLTAGSCEWVMGLTRHDPFTQRVTRNALDRFSGGAGGRRR
;
A
#
# COMPACT_ATOMS: atom_id res chain seq x y z
N MET A 1 -34.19 -17.60 -11.50
CA MET A 1 -33.99 -16.24 -12.04
C MET A 1 -32.55 -15.84 -11.73
N THR A 2 -31.72 -15.55 -12.74
CA THR A 2 -30.37 -15.04 -12.52
C THR A 2 -30.48 -13.65 -11.89
N LYS A 3 -29.82 -13.42 -10.75
CA LYS A 3 -29.72 -12.06 -10.17
C LYS A 3 -29.19 -11.10 -11.25
N PRO A 4 -29.73 -9.89 -11.39
CA PRO A 4 -29.17 -8.90 -12.30
C PRO A 4 -27.70 -8.65 -11.96
N PRO A 5 -26.84 -8.41 -12.96
CA PRO A 5 -25.44 -8.11 -12.71
C PRO A 5 -25.30 -6.88 -11.81
N PHE A 6 -24.34 -6.91 -10.89
CA PHE A 6 -24.04 -5.79 -10.01
C PHE A 6 -23.70 -4.55 -10.84
N ALA A 7 -24.47 -3.48 -10.67
CA ALA A 7 -24.21 -2.20 -11.32
C ALA A 7 -23.38 -1.33 -10.38
N HIS A 8 -22.12 -1.13 -10.75
CA HIS A 8 -21.23 -0.24 -10.02
C HIS A 8 -21.82 1.19 -9.97
N PRO A 9 -22.05 1.78 -8.78
CA PRO A 9 -22.59 3.15 -8.66
C PRO A 9 -21.65 4.21 -9.26
N GLU A 10 -20.39 3.82 -9.49
CA GLU A 10 -19.37 4.60 -10.17
C GLU A 10 -19.59 4.66 -11.69
N ASN A 11 -20.42 3.82 -12.29
CA ASN A 11 -20.60 3.85 -13.75
C ASN A 11 -21.54 5.00 -14.17
N GLY A 12 -21.05 5.90 -15.04
CA GLY A 12 -21.82 6.99 -15.61
C GLY A 12 -20.97 8.23 -15.92
N SER A 13 -21.59 9.33 -16.34
CA SER A 13 -20.90 10.62 -16.47
C SER A 13 -20.54 11.15 -15.09
N HIS A 14 -19.24 11.34 -14.87
CA HIS A 14 -18.70 11.93 -13.65
C HIS A 14 -18.42 13.40 -13.84
N ALA A 15 -18.73 14.16 -12.81
CA ALA A 15 -18.57 15.60 -12.80
C ALA A 15 -17.11 16.02 -12.59
N VAL A 16 -16.26 15.86 -13.62
CA VAL A 16 -14.85 16.27 -13.62
C VAL A 16 -14.73 17.62 -14.32
N LYS A 17 -14.52 18.69 -13.55
CA LYS A 17 -14.32 20.03 -14.10
C LYS A 17 -12.90 20.16 -14.68
N PRO A 18 -12.71 20.78 -15.87
CA PRO A 18 -11.40 21.06 -16.43
C PRO A 18 -10.52 21.91 -15.49
N TRP A 19 -9.21 21.79 -15.64
CA TRP A 19 -8.25 22.67 -14.98
C TRP A 19 -8.46 24.12 -15.45
N ALA A 20 -8.31 25.07 -14.54
CA ALA A 20 -8.29 26.47 -14.92
C ALA A 20 -7.10 26.74 -15.85
N VAL A 21 -7.31 27.54 -16.90
CA VAL A 21 -6.21 27.97 -17.77
C VAL A 21 -5.27 28.83 -16.93
N ARG A 22 -4.03 28.37 -16.76
CA ARG A 22 -2.95 29.12 -16.13
C ARG A 22 -1.82 29.37 -17.10
N LYS A 23 -1.04 30.41 -16.86
CA LYS A 23 0.23 30.62 -17.56
C LYS A 23 1.17 29.47 -17.16
N GLY A 24 1.60 28.68 -18.13
CA GLY A 24 2.73 27.78 -17.99
C GLY A 24 4.01 28.48 -18.42
N TYR A 25 5.11 28.22 -17.72
CA TYR A 25 6.44 28.67 -18.13
C TYR A 25 7.17 27.52 -18.83
N ALA A 26 8.11 27.84 -19.74
CA ALA A 26 8.77 26.85 -20.59
C ALA A 26 9.61 25.83 -19.81
N ASP A 27 9.96 26.15 -18.56
CA ASP A 27 10.72 25.34 -17.61
C ASP A 27 9.84 24.60 -16.58
N GLU A 28 8.50 24.73 -16.68
CA GLU A 28 7.56 23.95 -15.87
C GLU A 28 7.27 22.59 -16.51
N HIS A 29 7.12 21.55 -15.67
CA HIS A 29 6.72 20.21 -16.11
C HIS A 29 5.72 19.61 -15.12
N PHE A 30 4.74 18.87 -15.64
CA PHE A 30 3.66 18.31 -14.81
C PHE A 30 4.15 17.33 -13.73
N LEU A 31 5.30 16.67 -13.94
CA LEU A 31 5.92 15.80 -12.92
C LEU A 31 6.39 16.55 -11.67
N SER A 32 6.60 17.87 -11.78
CA SER A 32 6.93 18.74 -10.66
C SER A 32 5.79 19.68 -10.26
N ASP A 33 4.62 19.49 -10.88
CA ASP A 33 3.37 20.09 -10.44
C ASP A 33 2.81 19.24 -9.29
N TYR A 34 3.13 19.64 -8.06
CA TYR A 34 2.63 18.99 -6.84
C TYR A 34 1.15 19.31 -6.68
N ARG A 35 0.30 18.29 -6.81
CA ARG A 35 -1.16 18.46 -6.84
C ARG A 35 -1.78 17.57 -5.79
N PHE A 36 -2.71 18.13 -5.04
CA PHE A 36 -3.48 17.44 -4.02
C PHE A 36 -4.98 17.63 -4.28
N GLN A 37 -5.79 16.81 -3.63
CA GLN A 37 -7.24 16.96 -3.66
C GLN A 37 -7.72 17.81 -2.49
N PHE A 38 -8.70 18.67 -2.76
CA PHE A 38 -9.37 19.52 -1.77
C PHE A 38 -10.80 19.80 -2.26
N PRO A 39 -11.80 19.96 -1.37
CA PRO A 39 -13.14 20.36 -1.76
C PRO A 39 -13.13 21.73 -2.45
N ARG A 40 -14.05 21.94 -3.39
CA ARG A 40 -14.20 23.24 -4.06
C ARG A 40 -14.91 24.26 -3.17
N GLU A 41 -15.86 23.78 -2.36
CA GLU A 41 -16.74 24.60 -1.53
C GLU A 41 -17.53 25.66 -2.31
N ASP A 42 -17.72 25.40 -3.61
CA ASP A 42 -18.47 26.26 -4.52
C ASP A 42 -19.96 25.85 -4.46
N PRO A 43 -20.86 26.74 -3.99
CA PRO A 43 -22.28 26.42 -3.84
C PRO A 43 -22.99 26.15 -5.18
N ASP A 44 -22.41 26.56 -6.31
CA ASP A 44 -22.94 26.25 -7.63
C ASP A 44 -22.45 24.91 -8.19
N LEU A 45 -21.45 24.29 -7.54
CA LEU A 45 -20.90 23.00 -7.91
C LEU A 45 -21.12 21.99 -6.77
N ALA A 46 -22.27 21.31 -6.82
CA ALA A 46 -22.60 20.24 -5.89
C ALA A 46 -21.46 19.20 -5.80
N GLU A 47 -21.01 18.96 -4.57
CA GLU A 47 -20.05 17.94 -4.17
C GLU A 47 -20.40 17.38 -2.79
N VAL A 48 -19.92 16.19 -2.47
CA VAL A 48 -20.11 15.55 -1.16
C VAL A 48 -18.87 14.77 -0.77
N PHE A 49 -18.36 15.02 0.43
CA PHE A 49 -17.25 14.27 0.99
C PHE A 49 -17.65 13.71 2.35
N VAL A 50 -17.28 12.46 2.62
CA VAL A 50 -17.40 11.85 3.94
C VAL A 50 -16.09 11.20 4.37
N CYS A 51 -15.88 11.15 5.68
CA CYS A 51 -14.84 10.39 6.35
C CYS A 51 -15.37 9.76 7.65
N THR A 52 -14.53 8.99 8.32
CA THR A 52 -14.81 8.37 9.63
C THR A 52 -13.67 8.69 10.60
N ASP A 53 -13.91 8.52 11.89
CA ASP A 53 -12.91 8.70 12.95
C ASP A 53 -11.97 7.49 13.09
N ARG A 54 -12.45 6.31 12.69
CA ARG A 54 -11.71 5.04 12.66
C ARG A 54 -11.91 4.34 11.32
N MET A 55 -10.97 3.48 10.97
CA MET A 55 -11.06 2.67 9.73
C MET A 55 -11.73 1.31 9.95
N SER A 56 -11.80 0.82 11.19
CA SER A 56 -12.10 -0.57 11.49
C SER A 56 -13.04 -0.71 12.68
N PHE A 57 -14.04 -1.60 12.55
CA PHE A 57 -15.16 -1.75 13.47
C PHE A 57 -15.54 -3.23 13.62
N ASP A 58 -16.06 -3.58 14.80
CA ASP A 58 -16.67 -4.88 15.09
C ASP A 58 -18.12 -4.91 14.55
N PRO A 59 -18.64 -6.09 14.13
CA PRO A 59 -20.06 -6.28 13.87
C PRO A 59 -20.93 -5.77 15.04
N GLY A 60 -22.02 -5.08 14.72
CA GLY A 60 -22.90 -4.47 15.72
C GLY A 60 -22.49 -3.05 16.19
N GLU A 61 -21.27 -2.60 15.89
CA GLU A 61 -20.89 -1.19 16.12
C GLU A 61 -21.61 -0.24 15.15
N THR A 62 -21.71 1.03 15.54
CA THR A 62 -22.23 2.10 14.68
C THR A 62 -21.08 2.89 14.09
N VAL A 63 -21.02 2.94 12.76
CA VAL A 63 -20.14 3.83 12.01
C VAL A 63 -20.78 5.21 11.92
N GLN A 64 -20.06 6.24 12.35
CA GLN A 64 -20.45 7.64 12.15
C GLN A 64 -19.68 8.21 10.95
N PHE A 65 -20.42 8.76 9.98
CA PHE A 65 -19.85 9.44 8.83
C PHE A 65 -19.86 10.94 9.08
N TYR A 66 -18.67 11.53 9.14
CA TYR A 66 -18.48 12.98 9.23
C TYR A 66 -18.37 13.52 7.80
N GLY A 67 -19.06 14.62 7.48
CA GLY A 67 -19.13 15.06 6.10
C GLY A 67 -19.51 16.51 5.90
N SER A 68 -19.21 16.99 4.70
CA SER A 68 -19.60 18.30 4.20
C SER A 68 -20.06 18.18 2.75
N THR A 69 -21.12 18.90 2.41
CA THR A 69 -21.67 18.92 1.05
C THR A 69 -22.23 20.28 0.69
N THR A 70 -22.03 20.68 -0.56
CA THR A 70 -22.67 21.85 -1.18
C THR A 70 -23.98 21.50 -1.90
N ALA A 71 -24.32 20.21 -1.99
CA ALA A 71 -25.56 19.74 -2.60
C ALA A 71 -26.75 19.91 -1.66
N GLU A 72 -27.94 20.19 -2.19
CA GLU A 72 -29.18 20.20 -1.41
C GLU A 72 -29.49 18.81 -0.84
N THR A 73 -29.23 17.78 -1.64
CA THR A 73 -29.35 16.38 -1.24
C THR A 73 -28.20 15.53 -1.78
N TRP A 74 -27.91 14.45 -1.07
CA TRP A 74 -26.88 13.49 -1.45
C TRP A 74 -27.33 12.06 -1.10
N SER A 75 -26.52 11.07 -1.47
CA SER A 75 -26.83 9.65 -1.24
C SER A 75 -25.57 8.89 -0.87
N ILE A 76 -25.71 7.84 -0.07
CA ILE A 76 -24.64 6.96 0.36
C ILE A 76 -25.04 5.51 0.14
N GLN A 77 -24.11 4.72 -0.38
CA GLN A 77 -24.28 3.28 -0.55
C GLN A 77 -23.03 2.57 -0.04
N ILE A 78 -23.21 1.46 0.67
CA ILE A 78 -22.13 0.69 1.29
C ILE A 78 -22.18 -0.75 0.77
N TYR A 79 -21.03 -1.25 0.34
CA TYR A 79 -20.90 -2.57 -0.26
C TYR A 79 -19.73 -3.32 0.38
N ARG A 80 -19.92 -4.57 0.79
CA ARG A 80 -18.78 -5.47 1.04
C ARG A 80 -18.12 -5.73 -0.31
N ASP A 81 -16.91 -5.22 -0.52
CA ASP A 81 -16.17 -5.39 -1.77
C ASP A 81 -15.37 -6.70 -1.74
N GLY A 82 -15.12 -7.26 -2.92
CA GLY A 82 -14.51 -8.58 -3.08
C GLY A 82 -14.78 -9.15 -4.47
N PHE A 83 -14.66 -10.47 -4.64
CA PHE A 83 -14.96 -11.17 -5.88
C PHE A 83 -16.43 -11.02 -6.28
N SER A 84 -17.33 -11.05 -5.30
CA SER A 84 -18.77 -10.83 -5.48
C SER A 84 -19.25 -9.72 -4.55
N PRO A 85 -19.20 -8.44 -5.00
CA PRO A 85 -19.64 -7.32 -4.19
C PRO A 85 -21.11 -7.43 -3.78
N GLU A 86 -21.40 -7.05 -2.54
CA GLU A 86 -22.74 -7.13 -1.95
C GLU A 86 -23.12 -5.78 -1.34
N MET A 87 -24.23 -5.18 -1.79
CA MET A 87 -24.77 -3.97 -1.18
C MET A 87 -25.41 -4.31 0.17
N VAL A 88 -24.96 -3.65 1.23
CA VAL A 88 -25.38 -3.92 2.61
C VAL A 88 -26.12 -2.75 3.26
N HIS A 89 -25.99 -1.55 2.69
CA HIS A 89 -26.67 -0.36 3.17
C HIS A 89 -26.84 0.66 2.05
N GLU A 90 -27.96 1.38 2.03
CA GLU A 90 -28.19 2.53 1.17
C GLU A 90 -29.06 3.56 1.86
N ALA A 91 -28.80 4.84 1.58
CA ALA A 91 -29.68 5.95 1.93
C ALA A 91 -29.61 7.00 0.81
N PHE A 92 -30.78 7.52 0.45
CA PHE A 92 -30.96 8.49 -0.63
C PHE A 92 -31.57 9.78 -0.10
N GLU A 93 -31.44 10.85 -0.88
CA GLU A 93 -32.02 12.16 -0.59
C GLU A 93 -31.71 12.68 0.83
N LEU A 94 -30.52 12.33 1.33
CA LEU A 94 -30.04 12.81 2.62
C LEU A 94 -29.87 14.33 2.56
N PRO A 95 -30.31 15.08 3.57
CA PRO A 95 -30.21 16.54 3.56
C PRO A 95 -28.75 16.98 3.53
N GLY A 96 -28.45 17.96 2.70
CA GLY A 96 -27.13 18.57 2.63
C GLY A 96 -26.82 19.43 3.85
N THR A 97 -25.56 19.41 4.29
CA THR A 97 -25.03 20.33 5.30
C THR A 97 -23.61 20.71 4.91
N PHE A 98 -23.38 22.01 4.78
CA PHE A 98 -22.07 22.54 4.43
C PHE A 98 -21.29 22.92 5.68
N THR A 99 -20.02 22.55 5.72
CA THR A 99 -19.03 22.99 6.71
C THR A 99 -17.72 23.23 5.99
N THR A 100 -17.15 24.43 6.18
CA THR A 100 -15.86 24.81 5.60
C THR A 100 -14.74 23.89 6.09
N THR A 101 -13.86 23.54 5.18
CA THR A 101 -12.73 22.63 5.39
C THR A 101 -11.50 23.42 5.75
N SER A 102 -10.82 23.02 6.83
CA SER A 102 -9.55 23.63 7.22
C SER A 102 -8.47 23.45 6.14
N GLU A 103 -7.68 24.48 5.87
CA GLU A 103 -6.49 24.38 5.00
C GLU A 103 -5.45 23.36 5.52
N THR A 104 -5.52 23.02 6.80
CA THR A 104 -4.65 22.01 7.45
C THR A 104 -5.40 20.72 7.75
N ALA A 105 -6.50 20.43 7.04
CA ALA A 105 -7.27 19.20 7.23
C ALA A 105 -6.43 17.92 7.11
N TYR A 106 -5.35 17.95 6.33
CA TYR A 106 -4.38 16.85 6.28
C TYR A 106 -3.79 16.47 7.64
N ARG A 107 -3.63 17.43 8.57
CA ARG A 107 -2.99 17.27 9.90
C ARG A 107 -3.99 17.31 11.04
N ASP A 108 -4.96 18.21 10.96
CA ASP A 108 -5.87 18.53 12.06
C ASP A 108 -7.21 17.78 11.91
N GLY A 109 -7.51 17.26 10.72
CA GLY A 109 -8.82 16.73 10.36
C GLY A 109 -9.77 17.82 9.88
N CYS A 110 -10.95 17.39 9.41
CA CYS A 110 -11.92 18.30 8.81
C CYS A 110 -12.86 18.98 9.81
N ASP A 111 -12.99 18.45 11.04
CA ASP A 111 -13.97 18.88 12.06
C ASP A 111 -15.42 19.00 11.55
N TRP A 112 -15.76 18.19 10.54
CA TRP A 112 -17.11 18.14 9.98
C TRP A 112 -18.11 17.48 10.93
N PRO A 113 -19.41 17.85 10.88
CA PRO A 113 -20.44 17.20 11.68
C PRO A 113 -20.74 15.78 11.19
N VAL A 114 -21.36 14.98 12.05
CA VAL A 114 -21.95 13.69 11.63
C VAL A 114 -23.12 13.97 10.69
N VAL A 115 -23.05 13.45 9.47
CA VAL A 115 -24.08 13.62 8.44
C VAL A 115 -24.86 12.33 8.16
N HIS A 116 -24.31 11.18 8.55
CA HIS A 116 -24.97 9.88 8.43
C HIS A 116 -24.41 8.90 9.46
N ALA A 117 -25.21 7.90 9.83
CA ALA A 117 -24.78 6.81 10.70
C ALA A 117 -25.28 5.46 10.18
N TRP A 118 -24.47 4.42 10.34
CA TRP A 118 -24.82 3.06 9.93
C TRP A 118 -24.44 2.07 11.04
N ARG A 119 -25.44 1.33 11.55
CA ARG A 119 -25.19 0.19 12.45
C ARG A 119 -24.80 -1.03 11.61
N ILE A 120 -23.59 -1.52 11.80
CA ILE A 120 -23.11 -2.73 11.14
C ILE A 120 -23.96 -3.91 11.61
N PRO A 121 -24.54 -4.72 10.71
CA PRO A 121 -25.29 -5.91 11.11
C PRO A 121 -24.44 -6.84 11.99
N ASP A 122 -25.03 -7.46 13.03
CA ASP A 122 -24.29 -8.34 13.94
C ASP A 122 -23.70 -9.58 13.22
N ALA A 123 -24.33 -10.01 12.12
CA ALA A 123 -23.87 -11.10 11.27
C ALA A 123 -22.99 -10.64 10.09
N ALA A 124 -22.52 -9.38 10.09
CA ALA A 124 -21.68 -8.86 9.02
C ALA A 124 -20.38 -9.67 8.90
N ARG A 125 -20.09 -10.11 7.67
CA ARG A 125 -18.86 -10.84 7.37
C ARG A 125 -17.66 -9.90 7.45
N SER A 126 -16.51 -10.42 7.89
CA SER A 126 -15.27 -9.66 7.80
C SER A 126 -14.95 -9.28 6.35
N GLY A 127 -14.35 -8.10 6.16
CA GLY A 127 -13.99 -7.60 4.84
C GLY A 127 -13.85 -6.08 4.78
N LEU A 128 -13.43 -5.58 3.63
CA LEU A 128 -13.50 -4.16 3.31
C LEU A 128 -14.89 -3.81 2.77
N TYR A 129 -15.50 -2.80 3.36
CA TYR A 129 -16.78 -2.24 2.97
C TYR A 129 -16.53 -0.91 2.29
N ARG A 130 -16.69 -0.87 0.96
CA ARG A 130 -16.54 0.35 0.16
C ARG A 130 -17.80 1.20 0.33
N VAL A 131 -17.59 2.46 0.64
CA VAL A 131 -18.62 3.48 0.84
C VAL A 131 -18.58 4.40 -0.38
N VAL A 132 -19.73 4.64 -1.00
CA VAL A 132 -19.88 5.48 -2.18
C VAL A 132 -20.87 6.58 -1.88
N SER A 133 -20.38 7.82 -1.81
CA SER A 133 -21.19 9.02 -1.62
C SER A 133 -21.38 9.72 -2.95
N THR A 134 -22.61 10.12 -3.27
CA THR A 134 -22.93 10.74 -4.55
C THR A 134 -23.89 11.91 -4.41
N CYS A 135 -23.76 12.90 -5.29
CA CYS A 135 -24.75 13.96 -5.49
C CYS A 135 -24.83 14.34 -6.97
N ARG A 136 -25.92 14.98 -7.37
CA ARG A 136 -26.13 15.46 -8.75
C ARG A 136 -25.74 16.92 -8.87
N ARG A 137 -25.08 17.28 -9.97
CA ARG A 137 -24.87 18.66 -10.39
C ARG A 137 -26.03 19.16 -11.25
N ARG A 138 -26.14 20.48 -11.41
CA ARG A 138 -27.18 21.13 -12.22
C ARG A 138 -27.13 20.73 -13.70
N ASP A 139 -25.96 20.35 -14.20
CA ASP A 139 -25.75 19.84 -15.56
C ASP A 139 -26.14 18.35 -15.74
N GLY A 140 -26.61 17.69 -14.68
CA GLY A 140 -27.01 16.28 -14.68
C GLY A 140 -25.86 15.30 -14.40
N GLU A 141 -24.60 15.76 -14.40
CA GLU A 141 -23.45 14.93 -14.05
C GLU A 141 -23.46 14.55 -12.56
N ARG A 142 -22.79 13.45 -12.23
CA ARG A 142 -22.71 12.93 -10.87
C ARG A 142 -21.35 13.21 -10.25
N PHE A 143 -21.33 13.81 -9.07
CA PHE A 143 -20.16 13.79 -8.21
C PHE A 143 -20.12 12.48 -7.42
N VAL A 144 -18.95 11.86 -7.33
CA VAL A 144 -18.76 10.57 -6.65
C VAL A 144 -17.52 10.66 -5.77
N GLN A 145 -17.67 10.28 -4.50
CA GLN A 145 -16.58 10.13 -3.54
C GLN A 145 -16.58 8.72 -2.96
N HIS A 146 -15.37 8.20 -2.77
CA HIS A 146 -15.13 6.88 -2.20
C HIS A 146 -14.54 7.00 -0.80
N HIS A 147 -15.11 6.22 0.13
CA HIS A 147 -14.59 5.98 1.47
C HIS A 147 -14.60 4.48 1.76
N PHE A 148 -14.05 4.05 2.88
CA PHE A 148 -14.15 2.65 3.30
C PHE A 148 -14.28 2.52 4.81
N VAL A 149 -14.80 1.38 5.23
CA VAL A 149 -14.63 0.84 6.57
C VAL A 149 -14.26 -0.64 6.47
N VAL A 150 -13.49 -1.14 7.42
CA VAL A 150 -13.22 -2.57 7.58
C VAL A 150 -14.13 -3.09 8.68
N VAL A 151 -14.82 -4.19 8.40
CA VAL A 151 -15.50 -4.96 9.44
C VAL A 151 -14.57 -6.09 9.84
N ARG A 152 -14.16 -6.09 11.11
CA ARG A 152 -13.25 -7.08 11.68
C ARG A 152 -13.97 -8.42 11.92
N PRO A 153 -13.22 -9.53 11.97
CA PRO A 153 -13.76 -10.79 12.45
C PRO A 153 -14.01 -10.74 13.96
N THR A 154 -15.02 -11.47 14.42
CA THR A 154 -15.22 -11.85 15.83
C THR A 154 -15.23 -13.37 15.94
N GLU A 155 -15.28 -13.91 17.15
CA GLU A 155 -15.45 -15.36 17.34
C GLU A 155 -16.67 -15.91 16.57
N ALA A 156 -17.74 -15.13 16.45
CA ALA A 156 -18.97 -15.51 15.76
C ALA A 156 -18.92 -15.35 14.23
N THR A 157 -18.07 -14.44 13.70
CA THR A 157 -18.05 -14.10 12.25
C THR A 157 -16.78 -14.54 11.53
N ARG A 158 -15.75 -14.99 12.25
CA ARG A 158 -14.49 -15.51 11.71
C ARG A 158 -14.75 -16.61 10.68
N SER A 159 -14.16 -16.47 9.50
CA SER A 159 -14.44 -17.35 8.36
C SER A 159 -13.35 -18.38 8.08
N GLY A 160 -12.15 -18.22 8.66
CA GLY A 160 -11.03 -19.12 8.39
C GLY A 160 -9.83 -18.95 9.31
N ARG A 161 -8.67 -19.43 8.85
CA ARG A 161 -7.37 -19.36 9.54
C ARG A 161 -6.37 -18.41 8.86
N ILE A 162 -6.82 -17.74 7.80
CA ILE A 162 -6.05 -16.73 7.05
C ILE A 162 -6.58 -15.35 7.42
N LEU A 163 -5.68 -14.45 7.79
CA LEU A 163 -5.95 -13.05 8.06
C LEU A 163 -5.22 -12.17 7.04
N LEU A 164 -5.98 -11.42 6.23
CA LEU A 164 -5.42 -10.39 5.35
C LEU A 164 -5.32 -9.08 6.12
N MET A 165 -4.12 -8.56 6.28
CA MET A 165 -3.88 -7.25 6.85
C MET A 165 -3.68 -6.22 5.75
N LEU A 166 -4.52 -5.20 5.75
CA LEU A 166 -4.46 -4.08 4.81
C LEU A 166 -3.36 -3.10 5.20
N ALA A 167 -2.62 -2.59 4.21
CA ALA A 167 -1.52 -1.64 4.38
C ALA A 167 -1.99 -0.19 4.69
N THR A 168 -2.88 -0.02 5.67
CA THR A 168 -3.54 1.27 5.96
C THR A 168 -2.60 2.37 6.43
N GLY A 169 -1.44 2.04 7.01
CA GLY A 169 -0.39 3.01 7.33
C GLY A 169 0.20 3.63 6.07
N THR A 170 0.46 2.81 5.04
CA THR A 170 0.89 3.26 3.72
C THR A 170 -0.21 4.07 3.05
N TRP A 171 -1.47 3.62 3.13
CA TRP A 171 -2.57 4.38 2.55
C TRP A 171 -2.62 5.79 3.16
N THR A 172 -2.54 5.91 4.48
CA THR A 172 -2.50 7.22 5.17
C THR A 172 -1.32 8.08 4.71
N ALA A 173 -0.13 7.48 4.58
CA ALA A 173 1.09 8.17 4.15
C ALA A 173 1.03 8.75 2.74
N TYR A 174 0.26 8.11 1.85
CA TYR A 174 0.10 8.50 0.45
C TYR A 174 -1.19 9.30 0.17
N ASN A 175 -2.12 9.36 1.11
CA ASN A 175 -3.36 10.14 0.98
C ASN A 175 -3.06 11.65 0.91
N ASP A 176 -3.09 12.19 -0.31
CA ASP A 176 -2.84 13.60 -0.61
C ASP A 176 -4.06 14.50 -0.38
N TRP A 177 -5.22 13.94 -0.02
CA TRP A 177 -6.42 14.74 0.22
C TRP A 177 -6.22 15.68 1.41
N GLY A 178 -6.67 16.92 1.26
CA GLY A 178 -6.65 17.92 2.32
C GLY A 178 -5.38 18.77 2.36
N GLY A 179 -4.44 18.60 1.42
CA GLY A 179 -3.34 19.55 1.21
C GLY A 179 -1.92 19.01 1.41
N ALA A 180 -1.75 17.83 2.00
CA ALA A 180 -0.44 17.20 2.18
C ALA A 180 -0.54 15.70 2.48
N ASN A 181 0.57 15.01 2.26
CA ASN A 181 0.85 13.66 2.73
C ASN A 181 2.32 13.58 3.25
N HIS A 182 2.88 12.39 3.49
CA HIS A 182 4.25 12.29 4.01
C HIS A 182 5.36 12.61 2.97
N TYR A 183 5.02 12.74 1.69
CA TYR A 183 5.96 12.94 0.58
C TYR A 183 5.99 14.38 0.08
N PHE A 184 4.82 15.00 -0.08
CA PHE A 184 4.70 16.41 -0.48
C PHE A 184 3.47 17.05 0.13
N GLY A 185 3.41 18.37 0.04
CA GLY A 185 2.22 19.11 0.42
C GLY A 185 2.50 20.55 0.75
N THR A 186 1.57 21.12 1.48
CA THR A 186 1.59 22.52 1.91
C THR A 186 2.14 22.71 3.33
N TRP A 187 2.84 21.71 3.86
CA TRP A 187 3.52 21.81 5.16
C TRP A 187 4.85 22.59 5.03
N GLY A 188 5.38 23.02 6.17
CA GLY A 188 6.63 23.78 6.26
C GLY A 188 6.46 25.28 6.02
N PRO A 189 7.50 26.09 6.33
CA PRO A 189 7.44 27.55 6.24
C PRO A 189 7.16 28.06 4.81
N ASN A 190 7.58 27.30 3.79
CA ASN A 190 7.40 27.63 2.39
C ASN A 190 6.19 26.92 1.74
N ARG A 191 5.41 26.14 2.52
CA ARG A 191 4.26 25.35 2.04
C ARG A 191 4.57 24.46 0.84
N ASN A 192 5.71 23.77 0.86
CA ASN A 192 6.19 22.94 -0.24
C ASN A 192 6.81 21.61 0.24
N GLU A 193 6.43 21.14 1.43
CA GLU A 193 6.96 19.94 2.04
C GLU A 193 5.85 18.95 2.42
N GLY A 194 6.19 17.66 2.44
CA GLY A 194 5.37 16.63 3.06
C GLY A 194 5.22 16.87 4.56
N SER A 195 4.03 16.58 5.09
CA SER A 195 3.75 16.73 6.51
C SER A 195 4.20 15.50 7.29
N PRO A 196 4.89 15.68 8.43
CA PRO A 196 5.24 14.57 9.31
C PRO A 196 4.03 14.06 10.12
N ILE A 197 2.90 14.75 10.11
CA ILE A 197 1.73 14.44 10.93
C ILE A 197 0.49 14.43 10.05
N LEU A 198 -0.23 13.31 10.02
CA LEU A 198 -1.42 13.12 9.21
C LEU A 198 -2.60 12.69 10.07
N SER A 199 -3.77 13.29 9.83
CA SER A 199 -5.04 12.94 10.46
C SER A 199 -5.76 11.86 9.67
N LEU A 200 -6.46 10.97 10.37
CA LEU A 200 -7.44 10.05 9.77
C LEU A 200 -8.81 10.69 9.54
N LYS A 201 -9.11 11.80 10.23
CA LYS A 201 -10.42 12.50 10.15
C LYS A 201 -10.52 13.36 8.89
N ARG A 202 -10.19 12.78 7.74
CA ARG A 202 -10.23 13.39 6.42
C ARG A 202 -10.60 12.34 5.35
N PRO A 203 -11.23 12.74 4.24
CA PRO A 203 -11.47 11.85 3.10
C PRO A 203 -10.22 11.22 2.50
N TRP A 204 -10.45 10.18 1.69
CA TRP A 204 -9.43 9.54 0.87
C TRP A 204 -9.35 10.14 -0.52
N THR A 205 -8.13 10.29 -1.00
CA THR A 205 -7.84 10.67 -2.38
C THR A 205 -8.49 9.73 -3.39
N ARG A 206 -9.08 10.33 -4.44
CA ARG A 206 -9.68 9.62 -5.57
C ARG A 206 -8.67 8.66 -6.21
N GLY A 207 -9.08 7.40 -6.33
CA GLY A 207 -8.28 6.33 -6.94
C GLY A 207 -7.69 5.34 -5.95
N MET A 208 -7.59 5.67 -4.66
CA MET A 208 -7.09 4.71 -3.66
C MET A 208 -8.05 3.54 -3.42
N LEU A 209 -9.36 3.79 -3.46
CA LEU A 209 -10.39 2.80 -3.11
C LEU A 209 -11.13 2.22 -4.31
N TRP A 210 -11.12 2.93 -5.44
CA TRP A 210 -11.71 2.44 -6.68
C TRP A 210 -10.99 3.02 -7.89
N LEU A 211 -10.79 2.16 -8.90
CA LEU A 211 -10.25 2.52 -10.20
C LEU A 211 -11.07 1.85 -11.31
N PRO A 212 -11.28 2.53 -12.45
CA PRO A 212 -11.91 1.91 -13.61
C PRO A 212 -11.00 0.83 -14.20
N LYS A 213 -11.61 -0.15 -14.87
CA LYS A 213 -10.87 -1.15 -15.65
C LYS A 213 -9.98 -0.43 -16.67
N GLY A 214 -8.70 -0.79 -16.70
CA GLY A 214 -7.72 -0.18 -17.60
C GLY A 214 -7.04 1.08 -17.05
N ALA A 215 -7.29 1.45 -15.79
CA ALA A 215 -6.46 2.44 -15.10
C ALA A 215 -4.97 2.07 -15.19
N ALA A 216 -4.12 3.07 -15.40
CA ALA A 216 -2.69 2.85 -15.56
C ALA A 216 -2.07 2.36 -14.25
N ARG A 217 -1.19 1.35 -14.35
CA ARG A 217 -0.36 0.92 -13.22
C ARG A 217 0.94 1.71 -13.18
N ILE A 218 1.61 1.65 -12.03
CA ILE A 218 2.84 2.40 -11.80
C ILE A 218 4.02 1.88 -12.63
N THR A 219 4.10 0.57 -12.88
CA THR A 219 5.15 -0.02 -13.71
C THR A 219 5.04 0.38 -15.17
N VAL A 220 6.18 0.52 -15.84
CA VAL A 220 6.28 0.84 -17.26
C VAL A 220 5.64 -0.27 -18.10
N SER A 221 4.68 0.12 -18.94
CA SER A 221 4.02 -0.74 -19.91
C SER A 221 3.47 0.11 -21.07
N PRO A 222 3.74 -0.21 -22.35
CA PRO A 222 4.58 -1.33 -22.82
C PRO A 222 6.06 -1.16 -22.45
N LEU A 223 6.86 -2.20 -22.67
CA LEU A 223 8.31 -2.13 -22.54
C LEU A 223 8.88 -1.04 -23.48
N PRO A 224 9.83 -0.21 -23.02
CA PRO A 224 10.42 0.81 -23.86
C PRO A 224 11.45 0.21 -24.83
N ASP A 225 11.41 0.65 -26.08
CA ASP A 225 12.37 0.31 -27.13
C ASP A 225 13.73 0.96 -26.88
N MET A 226 14.74 0.58 -27.67
CA MET A 226 16.06 1.21 -27.60
C MET A 226 15.94 2.72 -27.87
N ASN A 227 16.50 3.53 -26.97
CA ASN A 227 16.49 5.00 -27.02
C ASN A 227 15.11 5.67 -26.80
N ASP A 228 14.08 4.92 -26.40
CA ASP A 228 12.83 5.53 -25.96
C ASP A 228 13.06 6.45 -24.75
N VAL A 229 12.36 7.58 -24.75
CA VAL A 229 12.32 8.52 -23.62
C VAL A 229 11.65 7.87 -22.41
N THR A 230 12.16 8.20 -21.22
CA THR A 230 11.58 7.74 -19.95
C THR A 230 10.16 8.30 -19.76
N ARG A 231 9.23 7.43 -19.34
CA ARG A 231 7.82 7.78 -19.10
C ARG A 231 7.33 7.31 -17.74
N TYR A 232 6.27 7.96 -17.26
CA TYR A 232 5.59 7.61 -16.00
C TYR A 232 4.08 7.47 -16.25
N PRO A 233 3.63 6.35 -16.86
CA PRO A 233 2.26 6.20 -17.35
C PRO A 233 1.19 6.45 -16.29
N SER A 234 1.41 5.99 -15.05
CA SER A 234 0.47 6.23 -13.96
C SER A 234 0.28 7.72 -13.67
N LYS A 235 1.36 8.51 -13.66
CA LYS A 235 1.32 9.95 -13.43
C LYS A 235 0.68 10.70 -14.60
N GLU A 236 1.01 10.32 -15.83
CA GLU A 236 0.44 10.90 -17.05
C GLU A 236 -1.07 10.67 -17.13
N TRP A 237 -1.51 9.42 -16.88
CA TRP A 237 -2.92 9.05 -16.85
C TRP A 237 -3.66 9.70 -15.68
N GLY A 238 -3.05 9.72 -14.49
CA GLY A 238 -3.62 10.35 -13.32
C GLY A 238 -3.79 11.85 -13.50
N TYR A 239 -2.80 12.51 -14.11
CA TYR A 239 -2.84 13.94 -14.42
C TYR A 239 -4.01 14.28 -15.33
N SER A 240 -4.11 13.59 -16.47
CA SER A 240 -5.15 13.83 -17.48
C SER A 240 -6.55 13.42 -17.03
N GLY A 241 -6.69 12.38 -16.21
CA GLY A 241 -7.97 11.88 -15.71
C GLY A 241 -8.47 12.53 -14.40
N GLY A 242 -7.68 13.41 -13.78
CA GLY A 242 -8.02 14.04 -12.49
C GLY A 242 -8.05 13.04 -11.32
N TRP A 243 -7.12 12.10 -11.31
CA TRP A 243 -6.90 11.16 -10.20
C TRP A 243 -5.86 11.71 -9.23
N GLY A 244 -5.83 11.19 -8.01
CA GLY A 244 -4.81 11.53 -7.01
C GLY A 244 -3.39 11.38 -7.56
N GLN A 245 -2.42 12.10 -7.02
CA GLN A 245 -1.04 11.97 -7.51
C GLN A 245 -0.45 10.58 -7.24
N TYR A 246 -0.93 9.93 -6.17
CA TYR A 246 -0.42 8.65 -5.67
C TYR A 246 -1.41 7.49 -5.75
N TYR A 247 -2.48 7.59 -6.54
CA TYR A 247 -3.47 6.51 -6.65
C TYR A 247 -2.87 5.15 -7.05
N ALA A 248 -1.76 5.16 -7.80
CA ALA A 248 -1.08 3.96 -8.28
C ALA A 248 0.03 3.46 -7.35
N ALA A 249 0.30 4.18 -6.24
CA ALA A 249 1.35 3.85 -5.28
C ALA A 249 0.78 3.28 -3.98
N ALA A 250 -0.51 3.44 -3.68
CA ALA A 250 -1.14 2.87 -2.49
C ALA A 250 -2.66 2.70 -2.67
N GLY A 251 -3.25 1.88 -1.82
CA GLY A 251 -4.71 1.76 -1.69
C GLY A 251 -5.28 0.42 -2.15
N TRP A 252 -6.47 0.14 -1.63
CA TRP A 252 -7.27 -1.05 -1.93
C TRP A 252 -7.35 -1.36 -3.43
N ALA A 253 -7.69 -0.36 -4.25
CA ALA A 253 -7.95 -0.56 -5.67
C ALA A 253 -6.70 -0.99 -6.46
N GLN A 254 -5.54 -0.51 -6.06
CA GLN A 254 -4.28 -0.77 -6.74
C GLN A 254 -3.65 -2.10 -6.32
N PHE A 255 -3.82 -2.51 -5.06
CA PHE A 255 -3.10 -3.64 -4.50
C PHE A 255 -4.01 -4.68 -3.85
N ASP A 256 -4.42 -4.46 -2.60
CA ASP A 256 -5.03 -5.46 -1.71
C ASP A 256 -6.28 -6.13 -2.32
N ARG A 257 -7.08 -5.37 -3.09
CA ARG A 257 -8.29 -5.88 -3.77
C ARG A 257 -7.98 -7.03 -4.71
N HIS A 258 -6.84 -7.01 -5.39
CA HIS A 258 -6.45 -8.04 -6.34
C HIS A 258 -6.25 -9.40 -5.66
N PHE A 259 -5.62 -9.40 -4.48
CA PHE A 259 -5.49 -10.60 -3.67
C PHE A 259 -6.87 -11.06 -3.17
N ALA A 260 -7.67 -10.15 -2.58
CA ALA A 260 -8.98 -10.50 -2.02
C ALA A 260 -9.92 -11.11 -3.08
N VAL A 261 -10.01 -10.49 -4.26
CA VAL A 261 -10.80 -10.99 -5.39
C VAL A 261 -10.29 -12.36 -5.85
N TRP A 262 -8.98 -12.53 -6.00
CA TRP A 262 -8.40 -13.81 -6.40
C TRP A 262 -8.70 -14.90 -5.36
N ALA A 263 -8.38 -14.65 -4.09
CA ALA A 263 -8.53 -15.60 -2.99
C ALA A 263 -9.98 -16.08 -2.84
N GLU A 264 -10.95 -15.15 -2.85
CA GLU A 264 -12.38 -15.50 -2.82
C GLU A 264 -12.78 -16.29 -4.08
N SER A 265 -12.32 -15.89 -5.27
CA SER A 265 -12.66 -16.56 -6.55
C SER A 265 -12.19 -18.01 -6.63
N VAL A 266 -11.14 -18.35 -5.88
CA VAL A 266 -10.55 -19.69 -5.86
C VAL A 266 -10.84 -20.47 -4.57
N GLY A 267 -11.74 -19.95 -3.74
CA GLY A 267 -12.32 -20.65 -2.60
C GLY A 267 -11.58 -20.52 -1.27
N TYR A 268 -10.63 -19.60 -1.12
CA TYR A 268 -10.04 -19.32 0.19
C TYR A 268 -11.00 -18.48 1.03
N ALA A 269 -11.25 -18.92 2.26
CA ALA A 269 -11.88 -18.12 3.29
C ALA A 269 -10.79 -17.38 4.09
N PHE A 270 -10.96 -16.06 4.22
CA PHE A 270 -10.06 -15.20 4.97
C PHE A 270 -10.85 -14.05 5.58
N ASP A 271 -10.33 -13.52 6.69
CA ASP A 271 -10.83 -12.31 7.31
C ASP A 271 -9.89 -11.13 7.01
N VAL A 272 -10.37 -9.91 7.21
CA VAL A 272 -9.65 -8.68 6.88
C VAL A 272 -9.54 -7.79 8.11
N VAL A 273 -8.35 -7.24 8.33
CA VAL A 273 -8.06 -6.25 9.38
C VAL A 273 -7.22 -5.11 8.83
N THR A 274 -7.19 -3.99 9.55
CA THR A 274 -6.27 -2.88 9.30
C THR A 274 -4.99 -3.05 10.11
N GLN A 275 -3.91 -2.39 9.70
CA GLN A 275 -2.68 -2.33 10.52
C GLN A 275 -2.94 -1.71 11.91
N THR A 276 -3.86 -0.76 12.02
CA THR A 276 -4.25 -0.14 13.30
C THR A 276 -4.87 -1.16 14.26
N ASP A 277 -5.60 -2.15 13.75
CA ASP A 277 -6.12 -3.23 14.59
C ASP A 277 -4.99 -4.05 15.19
N LEU A 278 -3.95 -4.33 14.40
CA LEU A 278 -2.79 -5.07 14.90
C LEU A 278 -2.02 -4.29 15.96
N HIS A 279 -1.95 -2.95 15.83
CA HIS A 279 -1.33 -2.08 16.82
C HIS A 279 -2.04 -2.15 18.18
N TYR A 280 -3.38 -2.06 18.19
CA TYR A 280 -4.15 -1.93 19.43
C TYR A 280 -4.77 -3.23 19.94
N ARG A 281 -4.83 -4.27 19.11
CA ARG A 281 -5.47 -5.57 19.39
C ARG A 281 -4.58 -6.74 18.93
N PRO A 282 -3.35 -6.87 19.47
CA PRO A 282 -2.43 -7.91 19.05
C PRO A 282 -2.97 -9.34 19.24
N GLU A 283 -3.89 -9.54 20.18
CA GLU A 283 -4.58 -10.80 20.44
C GLU A 283 -5.38 -11.33 19.24
N ILE A 284 -5.70 -10.48 18.25
CA ILE A 284 -6.41 -10.92 17.05
C ILE A 284 -5.66 -12.04 16.32
N LEU A 285 -4.32 -12.06 16.39
CA LEU A 285 -3.51 -13.08 15.72
C LEU A 285 -3.54 -14.46 16.41
N ASP A 286 -3.97 -14.55 17.66
CA ASP A 286 -4.03 -15.84 18.39
C ASP A 286 -5.02 -16.82 17.74
N ASP A 287 -5.99 -16.28 17.01
CA ASP A 287 -7.05 -17.02 16.34
C ASP A 287 -6.71 -17.44 14.89
N TYR A 288 -5.56 -17.03 14.37
CA TYR A 288 -5.14 -17.29 13.00
C TYR A 288 -3.88 -18.16 12.93
N ALA A 289 -3.67 -18.79 11.78
CA ALA A 289 -2.45 -19.55 11.50
C ALA A 289 -1.60 -18.89 10.40
N CYS A 290 -2.24 -18.13 9.52
CA CYS A 290 -1.58 -17.43 8.42
C CYS A 290 -1.94 -15.94 8.45
N LEU A 291 -0.94 -15.07 8.57
CA LEU A 291 -1.05 -13.65 8.27
C LEU A 291 -0.63 -13.42 6.82
N VAL A 292 -1.35 -12.54 6.12
CA VAL A 292 -1.05 -12.14 4.74
C VAL A 292 -0.99 -10.63 4.64
N THR A 293 0.04 -10.10 3.96
CA THR A 293 0.07 -8.72 3.43
C THR A 293 0.36 -8.75 1.94
N CYS A 294 -0.10 -7.73 1.21
CA CYS A 294 0.02 -7.68 -0.25
C CYS A 294 0.34 -6.28 -0.74
N GLY A 295 1.07 -6.20 -1.85
CA GLY A 295 1.34 -4.94 -2.54
C GLY A 295 2.31 -4.05 -1.80
N HIS A 296 1.84 -2.90 -1.33
CA HIS A 296 2.72 -1.87 -0.78
C HIS A 296 2.46 -1.62 0.71
N ASP A 297 3.16 -2.35 1.57
CA ASP A 297 3.07 -2.29 3.04
C ASP A 297 4.32 -1.64 3.66
N GLU A 298 4.63 -0.42 3.23
CA GLU A 298 5.83 0.33 3.62
C GLU A 298 5.85 0.92 5.03
N TYR A 299 4.70 1.35 5.54
CA TYR A 299 4.63 2.10 6.80
C TYR A 299 4.08 1.25 7.95
N TRP A 300 4.87 1.06 9.00
CA TRP A 300 4.55 0.19 10.14
C TRP A 300 4.92 0.84 11.47
N SER A 301 4.08 0.66 12.50
CA SER A 301 4.47 1.06 13.84
C SER A 301 5.36 0.00 14.50
N TRP A 302 6.05 0.38 15.56
CA TRP A 302 6.85 -0.55 16.36
C TRP A 302 5.99 -1.70 16.90
N GLU A 303 4.80 -1.38 17.42
CA GLU A 303 3.83 -2.32 18.01
C GLU A 303 3.30 -3.31 16.97
N MET A 304 2.93 -2.82 15.78
CA MET A 304 2.47 -3.69 14.68
C MET A 304 3.54 -4.72 14.34
N ARG A 305 4.78 -4.23 14.19
CA ARG A 305 5.92 -5.06 13.82
C ARG A 305 6.24 -6.10 14.90
N LYS A 306 6.27 -5.68 16.17
CA LYS A 306 6.50 -6.56 17.32
C LYS A 306 5.44 -7.67 17.39
N THR A 307 4.18 -7.31 17.12
CA THR A 307 3.05 -8.25 17.12
C THR A 307 3.21 -9.35 16.07
N VAL A 308 3.61 -8.99 14.85
CA VAL A 308 3.88 -9.99 13.79
C VAL A 308 5.05 -10.89 14.17
N GLU A 309 6.14 -10.31 14.68
CA GLU A 309 7.27 -11.11 15.13
C GLU A 309 6.86 -12.13 16.20
N ASP A 310 6.12 -11.70 17.21
CA ASP A 310 5.65 -12.58 18.28
C ASP A 310 4.71 -13.69 17.78
N PHE A 311 3.87 -13.37 16.79
CA PHE A 311 3.01 -14.36 16.13
C PHE A 311 3.84 -15.44 15.43
N VAL A 312 4.85 -15.04 14.65
CA VAL A 312 5.72 -15.99 13.95
C VAL A 312 6.55 -16.81 14.94
N GLU A 313 7.12 -16.18 15.97
CA GLU A 313 7.88 -16.87 17.02
C GLU A 313 7.07 -18.00 17.69
N ARG A 314 5.75 -17.81 17.87
CA ARG A 314 4.85 -18.81 18.46
C ARG A 314 4.37 -19.90 17.50
N GLY A 315 4.70 -19.81 16.21
CA GLY A 315 4.33 -20.82 15.21
C GLY A 315 3.40 -20.33 14.10
N GLY A 316 3.11 -19.03 14.05
CA GLY A 316 2.37 -18.41 12.96
C GLY A 316 3.16 -18.43 11.64
N GLY A 317 2.44 -18.55 10.53
CA GLY A 317 3.01 -18.38 9.19
C GLY A 317 2.72 -16.98 8.66
N PHE A 318 3.74 -16.28 8.16
CA PHE A 318 3.56 -14.97 7.54
C PHE A 318 3.87 -15.04 6.04
N ALA A 319 2.84 -14.89 5.20
CA ALA A 319 2.97 -14.81 3.75
C ALA A 319 2.89 -13.35 3.30
N ARG A 320 4.05 -12.74 3.03
CA ARG A 320 4.13 -11.36 2.57
C ARG A 320 4.33 -11.31 1.06
N PHE A 321 3.33 -10.80 0.35
CA PHE A 321 3.34 -10.61 -1.10
C PHE A 321 3.44 -9.12 -1.45
N GLY A 322 4.45 -8.45 -0.90
CA GLY A 322 4.60 -6.99 -0.99
C GLY A 322 6.05 -6.53 -0.98
N GLY A 323 6.26 -5.25 -1.31
CA GLY A 323 7.56 -4.59 -1.40
C GLY A 323 7.66 -3.33 -0.55
N ASN A 324 8.87 -2.78 -0.47
CA ASN A 324 9.24 -1.55 0.23
C ASN A 324 9.04 -1.55 1.75
N PHE A 325 9.45 -2.60 2.45
CA PHE A 325 9.36 -2.59 3.92
C PHE A 325 10.41 -1.61 4.51
N LEU A 326 10.00 -0.38 4.84
CA LEU A 326 10.97 0.72 5.03
C LEU A 326 10.72 1.63 6.25
N TRP A 327 9.51 2.19 6.43
CA TRP A 327 9.31 3.29 7.39
C TRP A 327 8.72 2.84 8.72
N GLN A 328 9.35 3.28 9.81
CA GLN A 328 8.75 3.29 11.12
C GLN A 328 7.81 4.50 11.28
N ILE A 329 6.58 4.25 11.74
CA ILE A 329 5.60 5.26 12.13
C ILE A 329 5.27 5.19 13.61
N ARG A 330 4.65 6.24 14.12
CA ARG A 330 3.87 6.20 15.36
C ARG A 330 2.40 6.43 15.05
N LEU A 331 1.54 5.70 15.76
CA LEU A 331 0.12 5.99 15.84
C LEU A 331 -0.15 6.69 17.17
N GLU A 332 -0.77 7.87 17.09
CA GLU A 332 -1.15 8.71 18.22
C GLU A 332 -2.67 8.89 18.22
N ASP A 333 -3.22 9.35 19.33
CA ASP A 333 -4.66 9.64 19.50
C ASP A 333 -5.55 8.43 19.10
N GLU A 334 -5.23 7.25 19.64
CA GLU A 334 -5.93 5.97 19.35
C GLU A 334 -5.97 5.63 17.85
N GLY A 335 -4.92 6.01 17.12
CA GLY A 335 -4.79 5.79 15.69
C GLY A 335 -5.35 6.92 14.85
N GLY A 336 -6.01 7.93 15.45
CA GLY A 336 -6.53 9.10 14.74
C GLY A 336 -5.45 9.97 14.09
N ARG A 337 -4.19 9.80 14.50
CA ARG A 337 -3.02 10.51 13.96
C ARG A 337 -1.87 9.56 13.64
N GLN A 338 -1.31 9.69 12.44
CA GLN A 338 -0.09 9.01 12.02
C GLN A 338 1.08 10.01 11.97
N VAL A 339 2.20 9.66 12.61
CA VAL A 339 3.41 10.47 12.65
C VAL A 339 4.58 9.76 11.99
N CYS A 340 5.25 10.45 11.07
CA CYS A 340 6.47 9.99 10.42
C CYS A 340 7.36 11.16 9.99
N TRP A 341 8.51 11.35 10.64
CA TRP A 341 9.45 12.42 10.31
C TRP A 341 10.40 12.06 9.16
N LYS A 342 10.48 10.78 8.76
CA LYS A 342 11.29 10.28 7.63
C LYS A 342 12.73 10.79 7.69
N PHE A 343 13.23 11.37 6.61
CA PHE A 343 14.57 11.98 6.51
C PHE A 343 14.80 13.14 7.50
N LYS A 344 13.74 13.75 8.05
CA LYS A 344 13.85 14.83 9.05
C LYS A 344 13.96 14.29 10.48
N ALA A 345 13.78 12.99 10.68
CA ALA A 345 13.72 12.42 12.02
C ALA A 345 14.96 12.70 12.88
N PRO A 346 16.21 12.61 12.37
CA PRO A 346 17.41 12.89 13.16
C PRO A 346 17.50 14.31 13.73
N THR A 347 16.78 15.26 13.14
CA THR A 347 16.86 16.69 13.54
C THR A 347 15.56 17.24 14.10
N GLN A 348 14.41 16.68 13.74
CA GLN A 348 13.11 17.25 14.05
C GLN A 348 12.17 16.32 14.83
N ASP A 349 12.39 15.01 14.84
CA ASP A 349 11.49 14.11 15.58
C ASP A 349 11.59 14.41 17.08
N PRO A 350 10.48 14.73 17.78
CA PRO A 350 10.52 15.04 19.22
C PRO A 350 11.03 13.91 20.10
N VAL A 351 10.99 12.65 19.64
CA VAL A 351 11.44 11.50 20.45
C VAL A 351 12.94 11.19 20.30
N ARG A 352 13.66 11.88 19.41
CA ARG A 352 15.06 11.56 19.07
C ARG A 352 16.02 11.69 20.26
N ASP A 353 15.75 12.63 21.16
CA ASP A 353 16.60 12.98 22.30
C ASP A 353 16.11 12.32 23.61
N ASP A 354 14.97 11.61 23.59
CA ASP A 354 14.40 10.92 24.74
C ASP A 354 14.89 9.45 24.77
N PRO A 355 15.79 9.06 25.69
CA PRO A 355 16.33 7.70 25.71
C PRO A 355 15.27 6.61 25.91
N ALA A 356 14.18 6.91 26.62
CA ALA A 356 13.12 5.94 26.87
C ALA A 356 12.24 5.71 25.64
N ARG A 357 12.12 6.72 24.78
CA ARG A 357 11.26 6.71 23.58
C ARG A 357 12.02 6.66 22.27
N ARG A 358 13.36 6.66 22.30
CA ARG A 358 14.21 6.67 21.10
C ARG A 358 13.94 5.50 20.15
N HIS A 359 13.55 4.34 20.68
CA HIS A 359 13.16 3.17 19.88
C HIS A 359 11.88 3.41 19.04
N LEU A 360 11.16 4.51 19.29
CA LEU A 360 9.99 4.96 18.54
C LEU A 360 10.31 6.06 17.53
N LEU A 361 11.60 6.30 17.23
CA LEU A 361 12.03 7.24 16.20
C LEU A 361 11.37 6.89 14.85
N THR A 362 10.86 7.88 14.13
CA THR A 362 10.14 7.64 12.87
C THR A 362 11.00 7.88 11.64
N ALA A 363 12.06 7.08 11.55
CA ALA A 363 12.98 7.01 10.41
C ALA A 363 12.83 5.65 9.69
N SER A 364 13.70 5.34 8.73
CA SER A 364 13.72 4.01 8.13
C SER A 364 14.18 2.97 9.15
N TRP A 365 13.72 1.73 9.01
CA TRP A 365 14.05 0.62 9.91
C TRP A 365 15.56 0.34 9.98
N GLU A 366 16.25 0.52 8.86
CA GLU A 366 17.69 0.35 8.68
C GLU A 366 18.51 1.56 9.16
N SER A 367 17.86 2.68 9.49
CA SER A 367 18.58 3.88 9.93
C SER A 367 19.40 3.61 11.19
N GLY A 368 20.53 4.32 11.34
CA GLY A 368 21.36 4.23 12.55
C GLY A 368 20.62 4.70 13.82
N GLY A 369 19.52 5.44 13.67
CA GLY A 369 18.67 5.90 14.78
C GLY A 369 17.66 4.85 15.28
N VAL A 370 17.11 4.03 14.37
CA VAL A 370 16.13 2.98 14.69
C VAL A 370 16.83 1.64 14.96
N ALA A 371 17.79 1.27 14.12
CA ALA A 371 18.64 0.09 14.25
C ALA A 371 17.86 -1.23 14.48
N TRP A 372 16.71 -1.38 13.81
CA TRP A 372 15.93 -2.61 13.80
C TRP A 372 15.67 -3.01 12.34
N PRO A 373 16.63 -3.58 11.61
CA PRO A 373 16.51 -3.80 10.17
C PRO A 373 15.31 -4.66 9.80
N GLY A 374 14.54 -4.26 8.78
CA GLY A 374 13.30 -4.92 8.33
C GLY A 374 13.47 -6.41 8.02
N ALA A 375 14.67 -6.78 7.54
CA ALA A 375 15.05 -8.16 7.25
C ALA A 375 14.85 -9.12 8.43
N SER A 376 14.97 -8.64 9.67
CA SER A 376 14.73 -9.48 10.84
C SER A 376 13.28 -9.97 10.91
N THR A 377 12.31 -9.17 10.45
CA THR A 377 10.88 -9.47 10.50
C THR A 377 10.39 -10.14 9.23
N VAL A 378 10.75 -9.60 8.07
CA VAL A 378 10.20 -10.04 6.77
C VAL A 378 11.23 -10.71 5.86
N GLY A 379 12.45 -10.94 6.35
CA GLY A 379 13.54 -11.58 5.62
C GLY A 379 14.28 -10.69 4.62
N VAL A 380 13.69 -9.55 4.22
CA VAL A 380 14.24 -8.58 3.25
C VAL A 380 13.92 -7.15 3.69
N ASN A 381 14.46 -6.14 3.01
CA ASN A 381 14.14 -4.73 3.28
C ASN A 381 14.23 -3.83 2.03
N GLY A 382 13.67 -2.62 2.16
CA GLY A 382 13.63 -1.60 1.09
C GLY A 382 14.96 -0.88 0.82
N CYS A 383 15.96 -0.98 1.71
CA CYS A 383 17.27 -0.36 1.47
C CYS A 383 18.16 -1.19 0.53
N HIS A 384 17.94 -2.51 0.46
CA HIS A 384 18.70 -3.46 -0.37
C HIS A 384 17.90 -3.98 -1.59
N GLY A 385 16.75 -3.38 -1.83
CA GLY A 385 15.94 -3.49 -3.04
C GLY A 385 14.94 -2.35 -2.99
N MET A 386 14.78 -1.57 -4.07
CA MET A 386 13.72 -0.56 -4.13
C MET A 386 13.15 -0.56 -5.52
N TYR A 387 13.67 0.18 -6.49
CA TYR A 387 12.92 0.34 -7.73
C TYR A 387 13.28 -0.64 -8.85
N GLY A 388 12.22 -1.13 -9.52
CA GLY A 388 12.32 -1.93 -10.74
C GLY A 388 11.12 -1.71 -11.65
N SER A 389 11.33 -1.80 -12.96
CA SER A 389 10.26 -1.64 -13.96
C SER A 389 9.45 -0.34 -13.83
N TRP A 390 10.05 0.75 -13.32
CA TRP A 390 9.37 2.04 -13.09
C TRP A 390 10.24 3.21 -13.54
N GLY A 391 9.72 4.12 -14.36
CA GLY A 391 10.48 5.28 -14.81
C GLY A 391 11.83 4.87 -15.43
N GLY A 392 12.91 5.52 -15.00
CA GLY A 392 14.29 5.18 -15.37
C GLY A 392 14.92 4.07 -14.51
N PHE A 393 14.19 3.49 -13.55
CA PHE A 393 14.67 2.44 -12.67
C PHE A 393 14.46 1.06 -13.31
N ALA A 394 15.55 0.52 -13.88
CA ALA A 394 15.57 -0.77 -14.58
C ALA A 394 14.35 -0.97 -15.54
N PRO A 395 14.09 -0.02 -16.48
CA PRO A 395 12.88 -0.04 -17.31
C PRO A 395 12.74 -1.26 -18.23
N ARG A 396 13.87 -1.94 -18.51
CA ARG A 396 13.97 -3.15 -19.32
C ARG A 396 14.45 -4.36 -18.50
N GLY A 397 14.27 -4.30 -17.18
CA GLY A 397 14.65 -5.38 -16.26
C GLY A 397 13.82 -6.66 -16.48
N SER A 398 14.08 -7.69 -15.68
CA SER A 398 13.51 -9.03 -15.87
C SER A 398 11.99 -9.10 -15.76
N ARG A 399 11.34 -8.15 -15.06
CA ARG A 399 9.88 -8.07 -14.82
C ARG A 399 9.24 -9.27 -14.10
N GLY A 400 10.02 -10.30 -13.82
CA GLY A 400 9.72 -11.48 -13.02
C GLY A 400 10.91 -11.87 -12.16
N PHE A 401 10.83 -13.04 -11.52
CA PHE A 401 11.89 -13.54 -10.63
C PHE A 401 12.65 -14.69 -11.31
N THR A 402 13.99 -14.67 -11.23
CA THR A 402 14.84 -15.78 -11.66
C THR A 402 14.98 -16.80 -10.53
N VAL A 403 14.67 -18.07 -10.79
CA VAL A 403 14.64 -19.14 -9.78
C VAL A 403 16.05 -19.69 -9.52
N TYR A 404 16.41 -19.86 -8.25
CA TYR A 404 17.69 -20.43 -7.81
C TYR A 404 17.54 -21.70 -6.96
N ARG A 405 16.42 -21.88 -6.26
CA ARG A 405 16.17 -23.04 -5.38
C ARG A 405 14.83 -23.71 -5.69
N PRO A 406 14.68 -24.34 -6.87
CA PRO A 406 13.40 -24.91 -7.32
C PRO A 406 12.89 -26.05 -6.42
N GLU A 407 13.73 -26.67 -5.60
CA GLU A 407 13.37 -27.75 -4.69
C GLU A 407 12.61 -27.27 -3.44
N HIS A 408 12.63 -25.95 -3.16
CA HIS A 408 11.94 -25.39 -2.01
C HIS A 408 10.41 -25.60 -2.12
N TRP A 409 9.75 -25.85 -0.99
CA TRP A 409 8.31 -26.18 -0.95
C TRP A 409 7.42 -25.12 -1.61
N ALA A 410 7.88 -23.85 -1.62
CA ALA A 410 7.18 -22.75 -2.26
C ALA A 410 6.93 -23.00 -3.77
N PHE A 411 7.82 -23.73 -4.44
CA PHE A 411 7.71 -24.07 -5.86
C PHE A 411 7.10 -25.45 -6.14
N ALA A 412 6.62 -26.16 -5.12
CA ALA A 412 6.03 -27.47 -5.30
C ALA A 412 4.90 -27.44 -6.36
N GLY A 413 4.96 -28.36 -7.32
CA GLY A 413 3.96 -28.48 -8.38
C GLY A 413 4.02 -27.40 -9.47
N THR A 414 5.14 -26.67 -9.58
CA THR A 414 5.35 -25.68 -10.65
C THR A 414 6.17 -26.21 -11.83
N ASP A 415 7.01 -27.23 -11.63
CA ASP A 415 8.09 -27.65 -12.57
C ASP A 415 9.06 -26.51 -12.95
N LEU A 416 9.12 -25.43 -12.14
CA LEU A 416 10.17 -24.42 -12.27
C LEU A 416 11.53 -25.04 -11.94
N ARG A 417 12.54 -24.64 -12.70
CA ARG A 417 13.92 -25.13 -12.57
C ARG A 417 14.87 -23.97 -12.31
N TYR A 418 16.10 -24.32 -11.95
CA TYR A 418 17.18 -23.35 -11.81
C TYR A 418 17.30 -22.51 -13.09
N ALA A 419 17.40 -21.20 -12.93
CA ALA A 419 17.45 -20.16 -13.95
C ALA A 419 16.16 -19.89 -14.74
N ASP A 420 15.04 -20.57 -14.46
CA ASP A 420 13.76 -20.19 -15.04
C ASP A 420 13.32 -18.80 -14.52
N VAL A 421 12.66 -18.03 -15.38
CA VAL A 421 12.07 -16.74 -15.01
C VAL A 421 10.55 -16.86 -15.06
N PHE A 422 9.87 -16.60 -13.93
CA PHE A 422 8.41 -16.62 -13.87
C PHE A 422 7.81 -15.23 -13.62
N GLY A 423 6.59 -15.02 -14.10
CA GLY A 423 5.81 -13.80 -13.91
C GLY A 423 6.27 -12.58 -14.71
N ALA A 424 7.25 -12.71 -15.62
CA ALA A 424 7.74 -11.60 -16.44
C ALA A 424 6.65 -10.98 -17.34
N GLU A 425 5.83 -11.81 -17.98
CA GLU A 425 4.70 -11.36 -18.80
C GLU A 425 3.62 -10.68 -17.94
N ALA A 426 3.36 -11.25 -16.77
CA ALA A 426 2.46 -10.68 -15.79
C ALA A 426 3.03 -9.46 -15.06
N GLY A 427 4.31 -9.13 -15.24
CA GLY A 427 4.98 -7.96 -14.65
C GLY A 427 4.98 -7.98 -13.12
N ILE A 428 5.24 -9.13 -12.50
CA ILE A 428 5.15 -9.28 -11.03
C ILE A 428 6.34 -8.68 -10.27
N PHE A 429 7.41 -8.32 -10.97
CA PHE A 429 8.57 -7.64 -10.41
C PHE A 429 8.57 -6.18 -10.84
N GLY A 430 8.17 -5.29 -9.94
CA GLY A 430 8.27 -3.87 -10.21
C GLY A 430 7.60 -2.95 -9.21
N TYR A 431 7.62 -1.68 -9.58
CA TYR A 431 7.51 -0.53 -8.70
C TYR A 431 8.59 -0.59 -7.64
N GLU A 432 8.25 -1.09 -6.46
CA GLU A 432 9.18 -1.31 -5.37
C GLU A 432 9.30 -2.80 -5.05
N VAL A 433 10.51 -3.22 -4.70
CA VAL A 433 10.90 -4.58 -4.35
C VAL A 433 11.73 -4.56 -3.08
N ASP A 434 11.89 -5.69 -2.39
CA ASP A 434 12.72 -5.78 -1.19
C ASP A 434 13.84 -6.82 -1.36
N GLY A 435 15.00 -6.55 -0.79
CA GLY A 435 16.18 -7.41 -0.93
C GLY A 435 17.06 -7.49 0.31
N LEU A 436 18.21 -8.12 0.11
CA LEU A 436 19.35 -8.21 1.03
C LEU A 436 20.64 -7.95 0.23
N ASP A 437 21.73 -7.65 0.94
CA ASP A 437 23.06 -7.86 0.36
C ASP A 437 23.33 -9.37 0.21
N TYR A 438 24.01 -9.76 -0.87
CA TYR A 438 24.18 -11.17 -1.22
C TYR A 438 25.47 -11.43 -2.01
N THR A 439 25.94 -12.67 -1.95
CA THR A 439 27.05 -13.18 -2.75
C THR A 439 26.68 -14.50 -3.41
N PHE A 440 27.33 -14.79 -4.54
CA PHE A 440 27.19 -16.06 -5.22
C PHE A 440 28.25 -17.06 -4.76
N ARG A 441 27.80 -18.27 -4.39
CA ARG A 441 28.69 -19.42 -4.18
C ARG A 441 28.22 -20.55 -5.07
N GLN A 442 29.07 -20.97 -6.01
CA GLN A 442 28.79 -22.07 -6.93
C GLN A 442 27.43 -21.92 -7.67
N GLY A 443 27.11 -20.69 -8.12
CA GLY A 443 25.88 -20.41 -8.87
C GLY A 443 24.63 -20.14 -8.03
N LEU A 444 24.72 -20.22 -6.70
CA LEU A 444 23.58 -19.95 -5.82
C LEU A 444 23.76 -18.65 -5.01
N PRO A 445 22.71 -17.82 -4.86
CA PRO A 445 22.77 -16.62 -4.03
C PRO A 445 22.66 -16.99 -2.55
N TYR A 446 23.46 -16.30 -1.74
CA TYR A 446 23.44 -16.40 -0.28
C TYR A 446 23.47 -14.99 0.31
N PRO A 447 22.69 -14.74 1.37
CA PRO A 447 22.74 -13.47 2.07
C PRO A 447 24.15 -13.22 2.64
N VAL A 448 24.59 -11.97 2.60
CA VAL A 448 25.78 -11.53 3.33
C VAL A 448 25.40 -11.37 4.81
N PRO A 449 26.15 -11.95 5.76
CA PRO A 449 25.88 -11.76 7.18
C PRO A 449 25.95 -10.27 7.57
N ALA A 450 24.87 -9.75 8.14
CA ALA A 450 24.76 -8.38 8.63
C ALA A 450 23.75 -8.32 9.80
N PRO A 451 23.74 -7.24 10.61
CA PRO A 451 22.76 -7.07 11.67
C PRO A 451 21.33 -7.22 11.16
N GLY A 452 20.52 -8.02 11.85
CA GLY A 452 19.13 -8.27 11.48
C GLY A 452 18.92 -9.26 10.33
N VAL A 453 19.96 -9.71 9.63
CA VAL A 453 19.83 -10.79 8.64
C VAL A 453 19.63 -12.12 9.37
N PRO A 454 18.48 -12.79 9.19
CA PRO A 454 18.15 -14.02 9.92
C PRO A 454 19.08 -15.20 9.59
N GLU A 455 19.35 -16.03 10.57
CA GLU A 455 20.00 -17.32 10.33
C GLU A 455 19.05 -18.27 9.58
N GLY A 456 19.57 -19.02 8.61
CA GLY A 456 18.79 -20.00 7.86
C GLY A 456 17.87 -19.42 6.79
N ILE A 457 17.93 -18.12 6.51
CA ILE A 457 17.18 -17.54 5.39
C ILE A 457 17.70 -18.03 4.04
N GLU A 458 16.78 -18.40 3.16
CA GLU A 458 17.07 -18.88 1.82
C GLU A 458 16.58 -17.90 0.76
N ILE A 459 17.47 -17.45 -0.12
CA ILE A 459 17.11 -16.72 -1.33
C ILE A 459 16.65 -17.75 -2.38
N LEU A 460 15.35 -17.75 -2.68
CA LEU A 460 14.70 -18.77 -3.51
C LEU A 460 14.66 -18.35 -4.99
N ALA A 461 14.32 -17.09 -5.23
CA ALA A 461 14.32 -16.46 -6.54
C ALA A 461 14.61 -14.97 -6.39
N MET A 462 15.22 -14.33 -7.39
CA MET A 462 15.53 -12.90 -7.33
C MET A 462 15.73 -12.28 -8.71
N SER A 463 15.62 -10.95 -8.78
CA SER A 463 16.02 -10.15 -9.93
C SER A 463 16.66 -8.83 -9.47
N PRO A 464 17.61 -8.25 -10.24
CA PRO A 464 18.24 -6.98 -9.87
C PRO A 464 17.26 -5.79 -9.84
N ALA A 465 17.54 -4.83 -8.96
CA ALA A 465 16.83 -3.57 -8.80
C ALA A 465 17.84 -2.44 -8.54
N VAL A 466 17.39 -1.19 -8.60
CA VAL A 466 18.26 -0.02 -8.41
C VAL A 466 17.57 1.06 -7.58
N LEU A 467 18.39 1.86 -6.89
CA LEU A 467 17.94 2.98 -6.06
C LEU A 467 18.12 4.34 -6.74
N PHE A 468 18.51 4.35 -8.02
CA PHE A 468 18.74 5.56 -8.80
C PHE A 468 18.28 5.39 -10.26
N GLU A 469 17.89 6.49 -10.88
CA GLU A 469 17.57 6.51 -12.32
C GLU A 469 18.86 6.73 -13.13
N TYR A 470 19.07 5.88 -14.14
CA TYR A 470 20.08 6.17 -15.16
C TYR A 470 19.53 7.24 -16.10
N GLU A 471 20.00 8.47 -15.92
CA GLU A 471 19.56 9.59 -16.73
C GLU A 471 20.13 9.48 -18.16
N HIS A 472 19.24 9.39 -19.14
CA HIS A 472 19.56 9.49 -20.55
C HIS A 472 20.08 10.90 -20.88
N GLU A 473 21.33 10.99 -21.36
CA GLU A 473 21.88 12.19 -21.99
C GLU A 473 21.27 12.32 -23.40
N GLY A 474 20.24 13.17 -23.54
CA GLY A 474 19.51 13.34 -24.79
C GLY A 474 18.41 14.41 -24.71
N GLU A 475 17.70 14.64 -25.82
CA GLU A 475 16.69 15.69 -25.93
C GLU A 475 15.45 15.43 -25.04
N GLY A 476 15.03 16.43 -24.26
CA GLY A 476 13.66 16.54 -23.73
C GLY A 476 13.28 15.65 -22.53
N THR A 477 14.21 14.92 -21.90
CA THR A 477 13.88 14.00 -20.80
C THR A 477 13.85 14.68 -19.42
N ARG A 478 12.83 14.40 -18.60
CA ARG A 478 12.78 14.78 -17.18
C ARG A 478 12.54 13.56 -16.30
N TYR A 479 13.35 13.43 -15.26
CA TYR A 479 13.27 12.36 -14.27
C TYR A 479 12.53 12.82 -13.02
N TYR A 480 11.84 11.88 -12.36
CA TYR A 480 11.00 12.18 -11.21
C TYR A 480 11.76 12.07 -9.88
N VAL A 481 12.29 10.90 -9.55
CA VAL A 481 12.96 10.66 -8.26
C VAL A 481 14.47 10.83 -8.38
N ARG A 482 15.05 10.48 -9.53
CA ARG A 482 16.50 10.52 -9.78
C ARG A 482 17.23 9.65 -8.76
N ASP A 483 18.00 10.26 -7.86
CA ASP A 483 18.71 9.62 -6.75
C ASP A 483 18.27 10.18 -5.38
N GLY A 484 17.14 10.90 -5.31
CA GLY A 484 16.67 11.57 -4.10
C GLY A 484 16.49 10.61 -2.92
N ASP A 485 15.82 9.47 -3.14
CA ASP A 485 15.62 8.47 -2.10
C ASP A 485 16.93 7.79 -1.69
N LEU A 486 17.84 7.54 -2.64
CA LEU A 486 19.17 7.00 -2.34
C LEU A 486 19.99 7.94 -1.45
N ASN A 487 19.97 9.23 -1.75
CA ASN A 487 20.66 10.23 -0.95
C ASN A 487 20.05 10.31 0.46
N GLY A 488 18.72 10.37 0.56
CA GLY A 488 18.03 10.42 1.85
C GLY A 488 18.28 9.18 2.72
N LEU A 489 18.26 7.97 2.13
CA LEU A 489 18.54 6.74 2.88
C LEU A 489 19.99 6.64 3.31
N ALA A 490 20.94 7.06 2.47
CA ALA A 490 22.35 7.10 2.82
C ALA A 490 22.64 8.10 3.97
N GLU A 491 21.89 9.20 4.07
CA GLU A 491 21.98 10.15 5.19
C GLU A 491 21.45 9.58 6.52
N LEU A 492 20.52 8.62 6.46
CA LEU A 492 19.96 7.96 7.64
C LEU A 492 20.77 6.74 8.11
N ALA A 493 21.68 6.22 7.28
CA ALA A 493 22.45 5.02 7.55
C ALA A 493 23.34 5.14 8.81
N ALA A 494 23.73 4.00 9.37
CA ALA A 494 24.69 3.96 10.47
C ALA A 494 26.13 4.23 9.98
N GLU A 495 26.42 3.83 8.75
CA GLU A 495 27.69 4.02 8.06
C GLU A 495 27.88 5.47 7.59
N GLU A 496 29.13 5.83 7.28
CA GLU A 496 29.42 7.10 6.63
C GLU A 496 28.73 7.20 5.27
N TYR A 497 28.16 8.38 4.96
CA TYR A 497 27.37 8.63 3.75
C TYR A 497 27.98 8.08 2.45
N PRO A 498 29.28 8.26 2.12
CA PRO A 498 29.85 7.73 0.87
C PRO A 498 29.87 6.19 0.80
N VAL A 499 29.91 5.52 1.96
CA VAL A 499 29.86 4.06 2.07
C VAL A 499 28.42 3.59 1.90
N ALA A 500 27.50 4.15 2.70
CA ALA A 500 26.08 3.82 2.64
C ALA A 500 25.50 4.03 1.24
N ARG A 501 25.79 5.19 0.62
CA ARG A 501 25.34 5.51 -0.73
C ARG A 501 25.83 4.48 -1.76
N ARG A 502 27.05 3.97 -1.62
CA ARG A 502 27.58 2.93 -2.53
C ARG A 502 26.88 1.59 -2.33
N GLN A 503 26.61 1.24 -1.07
CA GLN A 503 25.95 -0.02 -0.70
C GLN A 503 24.50 -0.06 -1.18
N PHE A 504 23.75 1.04 -1.03
CA PHE A 504 22.34 1.08 -1.39
C PHE A 504 22.08 1.27 -2.89
N GLN A 505 23.08 1.72 -3.67
CA GLN A 505 22.90 2.07 -5.07
C GLN A 505 22.32 0.92 -5.92
N TYR A 506 22.79 -0.31 -5.68
CA TYR A 506 22.41 -1.51 -6.41
C TYR A 506 21.78 -2.50 -5.46
N GLY A 507 20.60 -3.00 -5.81
CA GLY A 507 19.87 -3.93 -4.97
C GLY A 507 19.27 -5.07 -5.78
N SER A 508 18.31 -5.75 -5.16
CA SER A 508 17.53 -6.78 -5.81
C SER A 508 16.18 -6.93 -5.13
N GLY A 509 15.20 -7.45 -5.87
CA GLY A 509 13.98 -7.97 -5.26
C GLY A 509 14.12 -9.48 -5.09
N MET A 510 13.73 -10.00 -3.93
CA MET A 510 13.89 -11.41 -3.61
C MET A 510 12.58 -12.08 -3.19
N LEU A 511 12.40 -13.32 -3.61
CA LEU A 511 11.53 -14.30 -2.96
C LEU A 511 12.39 -15.09 -1.97
N VAL A 512 12.05 -15.00 -0.68
CA VAL A 512 12.81 -15.64 0.41
C VAL A 512 11.92 -16.54 1.27
N GLY A 513 12.51 -17.64 1.76
CA GLY A 513 11.97 -18.43 2.86
C GLY A 513 12.80 -18.19 4.12
N MET A 514 12.15 -17.88 5.24
CA MET A 514 12.81 -17.52 6.49
C MET A 514 12.16 -18.26 7.66
N PRO A 515 12.78 -19.32 8.21
CA PRO A 515 12.33 -19.89 9.48
C PRO A 515 12.53 -18.85 10.60
N ARG A 516 11.57 -18.75 11.53
CA ARG A 516 11.70 -17.87 12.69
C ARG A 516 10.92 -18.42 13.89
N GLY A 517 11.62 -18.64 15.00
CA GLY A 517 11.07 -19.31 16.17
C GLY A 517 10.45 -20.66 15.80
N LYS A 518 9.16 -20.83 16.11
CA LYS A 518 8.39 -22.02 15.72
C LYS A 518 7.66 -21.88 14.38
N GLY A 519 7.67 -20.68 13.80
CA GLY A 519 6.96 -20.33 12.58
C GLY A 519 7.89 -20.13 11.39
N GLU A 520 7.33 -19.54 10.34
CA GLU A 520 8.02 -19.35 9.07
C GLU A 520 7.44 -18.13 8.34
N VAL A 521 8.30 -17.39 7.65
CA VAL A 521 7.94 -16.27 6.80
C VAL A 521 8.30 -16.63 5.36
N LEU A 522 7.35 -16.46 4.44
CA LEU A 522 7.60 -16.46 3.01
C LEU A 522 7.35 -15.04 2.49
N THR A 523 8.39 -14.41 1.97
CA THR A 523 8.27 -13.04 1.42
C THR A 523 8.57 -13.05 -0.06
N ALA A 524 7.59 -12.67 -0.87
CA ALA A 524 7.81 -12.23 -2.24
C ALA A 524 7.95 -10.70 -2.24
N GLY A 525 9.19 -10.22 -2.18
CA GLY A 525 9.53 -8.81 -2.05
C GLY A 525 9.24 -7.99 -3.30
N SER A 526 7.96 -7.81 -3.67
CA SER A 526 7.54 -6.90 -4.75
C SER A 526 6.10 -6.42 -4.59
N CYS A 527 5.90 -5.12 -4.82
CA CYS A 527 4.57 -4.49 -4.84
C CYS A 527 3.65 -5.08 -5.93
N GLU A 528 4.19 -5.59 -7.02
CA GLU A 528 3.40 -6.02 -8.18
C GLU A 528 3.11 -7.54 -8.20
N TRP A 529 3.45 -8.30 -7.14
CA TRP A 529 3.11 -9.73 -7.04
C TRP A 529 1.63 -10.01 -7.34
N VAL A 530 0.74 -9.16 -6.84
CA VAL A 530 -0.72 -9.25 -7.02
C VAL A 530 -1.17 -9.24 -8.48
N MET A 531 -0.33 -8.74 -9.41
CA MET A 531 -0.64 -8.77 -10.83
C MET A 531 -0.52 -10.15 -11.45
N GLY A 532 0.31 -11.05 -10.90
CA GLY A 532 0.31 -12.45 -11.31
C GLY A 532 -1.00 -13.15 -10.94
N LEU A 533 -1.62 -12.77 -9.82
CA LEU A 533 -2.95 -13.27 -9.45
C LEU A 533 -4.03 -12.79 -10.43
N THR A 534 -4.02 -11.49 -10.74
CA THR A 534 -5.01 -10.84 -11.61
C THR A 534 -4.88 -11.23 -13.08
N ARG A 535 -3.65 -11.41 -13.57
CA ARG A 535 -3.34 -11.78 -14.95
C ARG A 535 -3.27 -13.30 -15.14
N HIS A 536 -3.64 -14.07 -14.12
CA HIS A 536 -3.68 -15.53 -14.13
C HIS A 536 -2.34 -16.19 -14.45
N ASP A 537 -1.23 -15.64 -13.95
CA ASP A 537 0.09 -16.27 -14.07
C ASP A 537 0.11 -17.58 -13.24
N PRO A 538 0.32 -18.74 -13.89
CA PRO A 538 0.16 -20.03 -13.23
C PRO A 538 1.19 -20.25 -12.11
N PHE A 539 2.40 -19.74 -12.28
CA PHE A 539 3.49 -19.89 -11.30
C PHE A 539 3.21 -19.05 -10.05
N THR A 540 2.88 -17.77 -10.21
CA THR A 540 2.55 -16.86 -9.12
C THR A 540 1.35 -17.38 -8.32
N GLN A 541 0.30 -17.84 -9.01
CA GLN A 541 -0.86 -18.44 -8.35
C GLN A 541 -0.50 -19.72 -7.59
N ARG A 542 0.32 -20.60 -8.17
CA ARG A 542 0.76 -21.84 -7.50
C ARG A 542 1.60 -21.54 -6.26
N VAL A 543 2.59 -20.64 -6.35
CA VAL A 543 3.43 -20.24 -5.21
C VAL A 543 2.59 -19.62 -4.10
N THR A 544 1.64 -18.74 -4.45
CA THR A 544 0.71 -18.13 -3.50
C THR A 544 -0.13 -19.18 -2.78
N ARG A 545 -0.72 -20.14 -3.52
CA ARG A 545 -1.46 -21.27 -2.92
C ARG A 545 -0.61 -22.10 -1.98
N ASN A 546 0.60 -22.45 -2.40
CA ASN A 546 1.51 -23.25 -1.57
C ASN A 546 1.78 -22.58 -0.22
N ALA A 547 1.95 -21.26 -0.19
CA ALA A 547 2.12 -20.49 1.05
C ALA A 547 0.85 -20.51 1.92
N LEU A 548 -0.31 -20.20 1.32
CA LEU A 548 -1.58 -20.17 2.06
C LEU A 548 -1.95 -21.56 2.60
N ASP A 549 -1.80 -22.62 1.81
CA ASP A 549 -2.14 -23.99 2.21
C ASP A 549 -1.21 -24.46 3.34
N ARG A 550 0.09 -24.18 3.23
CA ARG A 550 1.07 -24.53 4.25
C ARG A 550 0.81 -23.81 5.57
N PHE A 551 0.60 -22.50 5.54
CA PHE A 551 0.47 -21.69 6.76
C PHE A 551 -0.93 -21.78 7.38
N SER A 552 -1.98 -22.01 6.60
CA SER A 552 -3.35 -22.18 7.14
C SER A 552 -3.66 -23.59 7.65
N GLY A 553 -2.79 -24.57 7.38
CA GLY A 553 -3.00 -25.98 7.76
C GLY A 553 -3.90 -26.76 6.80
N GLY A 554 -4.09 -26.27 5.57
CA GLY A 554 -4.90 -26.90 4.53
C GLY A 554 -4.29 -28.21 4.02
N ALA A 555 -4.99 -29.33 4.29
CA ALA A 555 -4.89 -30.65 3.67
C ALA A 555 -3.51 -31.10 3.12
N GLY A 556 -2.55 -31.42 3.99
CA GLY A 556 -1.38 -32.21 3.56
C GLY A 556 -0.19 -32.31 4.51
N GLY A 557 -0.08 -31.46 5.53
CA GLY A 557 1.19 -31.25 6.24
C GLY A 557 1.27 -31.71 7.70
N ARG A 558 0.66 -32.86 8.07
CA ARG A 558 1.02 -33.59 9.30
C ARG A 558 1.07 -35.08 9.00
N ARG A 559 2.12 -35.53 8.32
CA ARG A 559 2.62 -36.89 8.53
C ARG A 559 3.86 -36.79 9.40
N ARG A 560 3.75 -37.45 10.56
CA ARG A 560 4.83 -37.70 11.50
C ARG A 560 5.98 -38.45 10.85
#